data_AF-A0A931FJ44-F1
#
_entry.id   AF-A0A931FJ44-F1
#
_cell.length_a   1.000
_cell.length_b   1.000
_cell.length_c   1.000
_cell.angle_alpha   90.00
_cell.angle_beta   90.00
_cell.angle_gamma   90.00
#
_symmetry.space_group_name_H-M   'P 1'
#
loop_
_entity.id
_entity.type
_entity.pdbx_description
1 polymer ?
#
loop_
_entity_poly.entity_id
_entity_poly.type
_entity_poly.pdbx_seq_one_letter_code
_entity_poly.pdbx_strand_id
1 'polypeptide(L)'
;MKHFLLLLALLGAAGAASAQANLIHAISLGTRLGVDAAVAGNRKHQDASSDRYVTTATYHGASYYQKRTPSSKLKGPGGPQIAYQESLLQQCQAALLADSTSALGTAETWAMLQSSRELIARDRPSWAVDAYADEASFYQAETVRRQRRAAAEKH
;
A
#
# COMPACT_ATOMS: atom_id res chain seq x y z
N MET A 1 50.60 29.22 -35.32
CA MET A 1 51.55 29.60 -34.25
C MET A 1 51.01 28.90 -32.99
N LYS A 2 51.52 27.75 -32.53
CA LYS A 2 52.78 27.55 -31.77
C LYS A 2 52.87 28.66 -30.69
N HIS A 3 52.68 28.48 -29.39
CA HIS A 3 53.22 27.50 -28.43
C HIS A 3 52.28 27.41 -27.21
N PHE A 4 52.00 26.26 -26.56
CA PHE A 4 52.84 25.31 -25.79
C PHE A 4 53.05 25.71 -24.32
N LEU A 5 52.98 24.69 -23.44
CA LEU A 5 53.38 24.60 -22.02
C LEU A 5 52.38 25.07 -20.94
N LEU A 6 52.15 24.35 -19.82
CA LEU A 6 52.50 22.98 -19.41
C LEU A 6 51.91 22.74 -17.99
N LEU A 7 51.37 21.53 -17.79
CA LEU A 7 51.54 20.65 -16.63
C LEU A 7 51.07 21.07 -15.21
N LEU A 8 50.25 20.21 -14.61
CA LEU A 8 50.77 19.37 -13.52
C LEU A 8 50.11 17.98 -13.53
N ALA A 9 50.97 16.96 -13.50
CA ALA A 9 50.65 15.54 -13.46
C ALA A 9 50.65 15.02 -12.03
N LEU A 10 49.94 13.91 -11.77
CA LEU A 10 50.32 12.74 -10.95
C LEU A 10 49.05 11.88 -10.84
N LEU A 11 48.90 10.73 -11.50
CA LEU A 11 49.65 9.47 -11.43
C LEU A 11 49.62 8.84 -10.02
N GLY A 12 48.91 7.71 -9.90
CA GLY A 12 48.89 6.88 -8.69
C GLY A 12 47.90 5.72 -8.81
N ALA A 13 48.33 4.67 -9.51
CA ALA A 13 47.62 3.41 -9.68
C ALA A 13 48.05 2.36 -8.65
N ALA A 14 47.13 1.41 -8.37
CA ALA A 14 47.32 0.07 -7.80
C ALA A 14 47.93 0.00 -6.37
N GLY A 15 47.45 -0.83 -5.44
CA GLY A 15 46.50 -1.92 -5.49
C GLY A 15 46.60 -2.71 -4.17
N ALA A 16 45.66 -3.65 -4.01
CA ALA A 16 45.67 -4.81 -3.11
C ALA A 16 45.73 -4.61 -1.58
N ALA A 17 44.54 -4.77 -0.99
CA ALA A 17 44.21 -5.74 0.05
C ALA A 17 45.24 -5.99 1.17
N SER A 18 44.92 -5.50 2.36
CA SER A 18 45.21 -6.20 3.61
C SER A 18 43.90 -6.61 4.26
N ALA A 19 43.67 -7.92 4.28
CA ALA A 19 42.64 -8.57 5.06
C ALA A 19 43.02 -8.46 6.55
N GLN A 20 42.13 -7.89 7.36
CA GLN A 20 42.12 -8.14 8.80
C GLN A 20 40.75 -8.70 9.16
N ALA A 21 40.77 -10.00 9.44
CA ALA A 21 39.68 -10.75 10.02
C ALA A 21 39.39 -10.19 11.42
N ASN A 22 38.30 -9.44 11.55
CA ASN A 22 37.59 -9.32 12.83
C ASN A 22 36.47 -10.36 12.82
N LEU A 23 36.84 -11.52 13.32
CA LEU A 23 35.94 -12.54 13.83
C LEU A 23 35.22 -11.96 15.07
N ILE A 24 33.95 -12.34 15.20
CA ILE A 24 33.13 -12.31 16.42
C ILE A 24 32.14 -11.12 16.53
N HIS A 25 30.93 -11.49 16.08
CA HIS A 25 29.61 -11.08 16.52
C HIS A 25 29.00 -9.74 16.08
N ALA A 26 27.82 -9.94 15.49
CA ALA A 26 26.64 -9.10 15.52
C ALA A 26 26.42 -8.16 14.32
N ILE A 27 25.45 -8.60 13.50
CA ILE A 27 24.41 -7.77 12.91
C ILE A 27 24.92 -6.72 11.91
N SER A 28 25.20 -7.17 10.69
CA SER A 28 25.18 -6.34 9.48
C SER A 28 23.91 -6.71 8.70
N LEU A 29 22.89 -5.85 8.55
CA LEU A 29 22.87 -4.60 7.80
C LEU A 29 23.60 -4.69 6.45
N GLY A 30 23.21 -5.71 5.67
CA GLY A 30 23.59 -5.89 4.27
C GLY A 30 22.60 -5.20 3.32
N THR A 31 23.17 -4.38 2.45
CA THR A 31 22.56 -3.55 1.41
C THR A 31 21.84 -4.31 0.30
N ARG A 32 20.68 -3.76 -0.09
CA ARG A 32 20.16 -3.59 -1.46
C ARG A 32 20.96 -4.28 -2.58
N LEU A 33 20.56 -5.49 -2.93
CA LEU A 33 20.66 -6.11 -4.25
C LEU A 33 19.73 -7.34 -4.23
N GLY A 34 18.53 -7.21 -4.83
CA GLY A 34 17.56 -8.32 -4.93
C GLY A 34 16.16 -8.06 -4.37
N VAL A 35 15.59 -6.86 -4.49
CA VAL A 35 14.23 -6.59 -3.95
C VAL A 35 13.09 -7.15 -4.83
N ASP A 36 13.37 -7.66 -6.03
CA ASP A 36 12.33 -8.22 -6.91
C ASP A 36 12.08 -9.73 -6.72
N ALA A 37 12.77 -10.41 -5.79
CA ALA A 37 12.67 -11.88 -5.65
C ALA A 37 12.27 -12.37 -4.24
N ALA A 38 11.80 -11.50 -3.34
CA ALA A 38 11.42 -11.89 -1.97
C ALA A 38 9.98 -11.53 -1.56
N VAL A 39 9.13 -11.03 -2.47
CA VAL A 39 7.69 -10.83 -2.21
C VAL A 39 6.82 -11.98 -2.75
N ALA A 40 7.41 -12.91 -3.52
CA ALA A 40 6.68 -14.02 -4.13
C ALA A 40 6.65 -15.31 -3.28
N GLY A 41 7.35 -15.35 -2.14
CA GLY A 41 7.67 -16.60 -1.45
C GLY A 41 6.77 -17.05 -0.31
N ASN A 42 5.84 -16.22 0.20
CA ASN A 42 5.10 -16.58 1.42
C ASN A 42 3.59 -16.32 1.41
N ARG A 43 2.98 -16.07 0.24
CA ARG A 43 1.51 -16.03 0.07
C ARG A 43 0.92 -17.40 -0.29
N LYS A 44 1.52 -18.48 0.22
CA LYS A 44 0.96 -19.84 0.08
C LYS A 44 0.74 -20.41 1.46
N HIS A 45 -0.21 -19.82 2.19
CA HIS A 45 -1.00 -20.43 3.28
C HIS A 45 -1.97 -19.42 3.94
N GLN A 46 -2.57 -18.52 3.15
CA GLN A 46 -3.82 -17.84 3.52
C GLN A 46 -4.85 -18.17 2.44
N ASP A 47 -5.19 -19.46 2.44
CA ASP A 47 -6.34 -20.16 1.90
C ASP A 47 -7.24 -19.39 0.93
N ALA A 48 -7.64 -20.05 -0.16
CA ALA A 48 -8.65 -19.68 -1.14
C ALA A 48 -10.02 -19.18 -0.58
N SER A 49 -10.15 -19.12 0.74
CA SER A 49 -11.18 -18.46 1.53
C SER A 49 -11.06 -16.92 1.59
N SER A 50 -9.83 -16.39 1.64
CA SER A 50 -9.52 -14.97 1.93
C SER A 50 -9.88 -14.02 0.77
N ASP A 51 -9.58 -14.44 -0.45
CA ASP A 51 -9.87 -13.72 -1.71
C ASP A 51 -11.31 -13.87 -2.20
N ARG A 52 -12.18 -14.58 -1.46
CA ARG A 52 -13.57 -14.70 -1.86
C ARG A 52 -14.22 -13.32 -1.94
N TYR A 53 -14.78 -13.04 -3.11
CA TYR A 53 -15.47 -11.81 -3.46
C TYR A 53 -14.57 -10.56 -3.56
N VAL A 54 -13.25 -10.76 -3.65
CA VAL A 54 -12.31 -9.69 -3.99
C VAL A 54 -12.24 -9.57 -5.51
N THR A 55 -12.34 -8.35 -6.01
CA THR A 55 -12.24 -7.99 -7.42
C THR A 55 -11.25 -6.84 -7.58
N THR A 56 -10.57 -6.78 -8.71
CA THR A 56 -9.69 -5.65 -9.02
C THR A 56 -10.50 -4.57 -9.72
N ALA A 57 -10.38 -3.33 -9.24
CA ALA A 57 -10.91 -2.14 -9.87
C ALA A 57 -9.74 -1.23 -10.33
N THR A 58 -10.02 -0.38 -11.30
CA THR A 58 -9.04 0.57 -11.84
C THR A 58 -9.63 1.96 -11.90
N TYR A 59 -8.87 2.96 -11.45
CA TYR A 59 -9.24 4.37 -11.49
C TYR A 59 -8.01 5.22 -11.84
N HIS A 60 -8.09 6.00 -12.92
CA HIS A 60 -6.97 6.78 -13.47
C HIS A 60 -5.64 6.00 -13.60
N GLY A 61 -5.71 4.74 -14.04
CA GLY A 61 -4.53 3.89 -14.23
C GLY A 61 -3.96 3.28 -12.93
N ALA A 62 -4.47 3.67 -11.76
CA ALA A 62 -4.18 2.99 -10.50
C ALA A 62 -5.15 1.82 -10.30
N SER A 63 -4.63 0.66 -9.92
CA SER A 63 -5.45 -0.51 -9.58
C SER A 63 -5.57 -0.65 -8.07
N TYR A 64 -6.75 -1.07 -7.61
CA TYR A 64 -7.03 -1.34 -6.20
C TYR A 64 -8.01 -2.50 -6.06
N TYR A 65 -8.07 -3.11 -4.88
CA TYR A 65 -8.95 -4.24 -4.62
C TYR A 65 -10.27 -3.77 -4.01
N GLN A 66 -11.36 -4.42 -4.42
CA GLN A 66 -12.69 -4.22 -3.86
C GLN A 66 -13.26 -5.54 -3.40
N LYS A 67 -13.74 -5.58 -2.17
CA LYS A 67 -14.43 -6.75 -1.63
C LYS A 67 -15.92 -6.45 -1.45
N ARG A 68 -16.78 -7.26 -2.09
CA ARG A 68 -18.24 -7.11 -2.02
C ARG A 68 -18.90 -8.45 -1.79
N THR A 69 -19.46 -8.63 -0.61
CA THR A 69 -19.98 -9.93 -0.18
C THR A 69 -21.47 -10.03 -0.50
N PRO A 70 -21.92 -11.09 -1.20
CA PRO A 70 -23.34 -11.31 -1.40
C PRO A 70 -24.07 -11.39 -0.06
N SER A 71 -25.22 -10.72 0.08
CA SER A 71 -26.00 -10.68 1.33
C SER A 71 -26.35 -12.08 1.87
N SER A 72 -26.55 -13.05 0.98
CA SER A 72 -26.79 -14.47 1.32
C SER A 72 -25.64 -15.13 2.10
N LYS A 73 -24.44 -14.53 2.07
CA LYS A 73 -23.21 -14.98 2.74
C LYS A 73 -22.91 -14.20 4.03
N LEU A 74 -23.69 -13.16 4.34
CA LEU A 74 -23.56 -12.33 5.54
C LEU A 74 -24.41 -12.84 6.72
N LYS A 75 -24.47 -14.16 6.90
CA LYS A 75 -25.26 -14.79 7.98
C LYS A 75 -24.42 -15.03 9.22
N GLY A 76 -24.95 -14.75 10.41
CA GLY A 76 -24.30 -15.02 11.70
C GLY A 76 -23.44 -13.85 12.23
N PRO A 77 -22.65 -14.08 13.29
CA PRO A 77 -21.84 -13.04 13.94
C PRO A 77 -20.96 -12.29 12.94
N GLY A 78 -20.77 -10.98 13.09
CA GLY A 78 -19.97 -10.15 12.17
C GLY A 78 -20.63 -9.82 10.82
N GLY A 79 -21.75 -10.45 10.46
CA GLY A 79 -22.46 -10.19 9.19
C GLY A 79 -22.94 -8.74 9.05
N PRO A 80 -23.65 -8.17 10.04
CA PRO A 80 -24.03 -6.76 10.03
C PRO A 80 -22.85 -5.80 9.93
N GLN A 81 -21.73 -6.10 10.60
CA GLN A 81 -20.52 -5.29 10.57
C GLN A 81 -19.86 -5.33 9.19
N ILE A 82 -19.82 -6.51 8.54
CA ILE A 82 -19.36 -6.61 7.14
C ILE A 82 -20.27 -5.80 6.21
N ALA A 83 -21.59 -5.92 6.35
CA ALA A 83 -22.53 -5.14 5.53
C ALA A 83 -22.31 -3.63 5.72
N TYR A 84 -22.12 -3.20 6.97
CA TYR A 84 -21.85 -1.81 7.31
C TYR A 84 -20.51 -1.33 6.71
N GLN A 85 -19.43 -2.10 6.87
CA GLN A 85 -18.13 -1.83 6.25
C GLN A 85 -18.25 -1.65 4.74
N GLU A 86 -18.92 -2.59 4.08
CA GLU A 86 -19.10 -2.58 2.62
C GLU A 86 -19.98 -1.41 2.17
N SER A 87 -20.97 -1.00 2.97
CA SER A 87 -21.79 0.19 2.68
C SER A 87 -20.99 1.49 2.75
N LEU A 88 -20.05 1.63 3.70
CA LEU A 88 -19.17 2.79 3.80
C LEU A 88 -18.19 2.83 2.62
N LEU A 89 -17.59 1.68 2.27
CA LEU A 89 -16.71 1.57 1.10
C LEU A 89 -17.46 1.87 -0.21
N GLN A 90 -18.72 1.44 -0.32
CA GLN A 90 -19.56 1.74 -1.47
C GLN A 90 -19.90 3.23 -1.56
N GLN A 91 -20.10 3.92 -0.44
CA GLN A 91 -20.26 5.39 -0.43
C GLN A 91 -19.00 6.10 -0.94
N CYS A 92 -17.82 5.70 -0.46
CA CYS A 92 -16.55 6.23 -0.97
C CYS A 92 -16.36 5.97 -2.47
N GLN A 93 -16.74 4.77 -2.94
CA GLN A 93 -16.71 4.43 -4.37
C GLN A 93 -17.66 5.31 -5.19
N ALA A 94 -18.88 5.52 -4.69
CA ALA A 94 -19.84 6.40 -5.37
C ALA A 94 -19.30 7.83 -5.45
N ALA A 95 -18.69 8.35 -4.39
CA ALA A 95 -18.04 9.66 -4.39
C ALA A 95 -16.83 9.71 -5.35
N LEU A 96 -16.06 8.62 -5.46
CA LEU A 96 -14.93 8.51 -6.39
C LEU A 96 -15.38 8.69 -7.83
N LEU A 97 -16.50 8.07 -8.20
CA LEU A 97 -17.03 8.06 -9.55
C LEU A 97 -17.87 9.30 -9.88
N ALA A 98 -18.48 9.94 -8.87
CA ALA A 98 -19.35 11.10 -9.08
C ALA A 98 -18.58 12.39 -9.43
N ASP A 99 -17.43 12.60 -8.80
CA ASP A 99 -16.59 13.77 -9.01
C ASP A 99 -15.11 13.42 -8.83
N SER A 100 -14.22 14.16 -9.48
CA SER A 100 -12.76 13.96 -9.44
C SER A 100 -12.03 14.91 -8.47
N THR A 101 -12.74 15.83 -7.83
CA THR A 101 -12.14 16.91 -7.02
C THR A 101 -12.55 16.90 -5.54
N SER A 102 -13.76 16.44 -5.24
CA SER A 102 -14.30 16.37 -3.88
C SER A 102 -13.60 15.29 -3.05
N ALA A 103 -13.54 15.49 -1.74
CA ALA A 103 -13.07 14.47 -0.81
C ALA A 103 -13.98 13.23 -0.85
N LEU A 104 -13.40 12.03 -0.71
CA LEU A 104 -14.15 10.78 -0.81
C LEU A 104 -14.79 10.34 0.52
N GLY A 105 -14.34 10.91 1.63
CA GLY A 105 -14.82 10.61 2.96
C GLY A 105 -14.36 11.65 3.97
N THR A 106 -15.05 11.72 5.11
CA THR A 106 -14.69 12.59 6.23
C THR A 106 -13.78 11.85 7.21
N ALA A 107 -13.19 12.57 8.18
CA ALA A 107 -12.45 11.94 9.28
C ALA A 107 -13.30 10.90 10.04
N GLU A 108 -14.61 11.18 10.19
CA GLU A 108 -15.57 10.27 10.80
C GLU A 108 -15.75 9.00 9.96
N THR A 109 -15.88 9.11 8.63
CA THR A 109 -15.95 7.95 7.73
C THR A 109 -14.75 7.04 7.91
N TRP A 110 -13.53 7.61 7.99
CA TRP A 110 -12.32 6.83 8.18
C TRP A 110 -12.29 6.13 9.55
N ALA A 111 -12.70 6.82 10.62
CA ALA A 111 -12.81 6.21 11.93
C ALA A 111 -13.83 5.05 11.94
N MET A 112 -15.00 5.25 11.33
CA MET A 112 -16.03 4.20 11.22
C MET A 112 -15.54 2.97 10.45
N LEU A 113 -14.80 3.16 9.35
CA LEU A 113 -14.19 2.07 8.58
C LEU A 113 -13.14 1.29 9.38
N GLN A 114 -12.38 1.97 10.25
CA GLN A 114 -11.39 1.33 11.12
C GLN A 114 -12.08 0.53 12.23
N SER A 115 -13.00 1.16 12.98
CA SER A 115 -13.73 0.52 14.08
C SER A 115 -14.57 -0.66 13.61
N SER A 116 -15.25 -0.54 12.47
CA SER A 116 -16.02 -1.64 11.90
C SER A 116 -15.11 -2.80 11.49
N ARG A 117 -13.93 -2.53 10.92
CA ARG A 117 -12.93 -3.58 10.60
C ARG A 117 -12.45 -4.33 11.85
N GLU A 118 -12.19 -3.62 12.95
CA GLU A 118 -11.81 -4.24 14.23
C GLU A 118 -12.92 -5.16 14.78
N LEU A 119 -14.18 -4.73 14.69
CA LEU A 119 -15.32 -5.55 15.09
C LEU A 119 -15.45 -6.81 14.20
N ILE A 120 -15.21 -6.70 12.89
CA ILE A 120 -15.21 -7.87 12.00
C ILE A 120 -14.09 -8.83 12.37
N ALA A 121 -12.88 -8.33 12.62
CA ALA A 121 -11.74 -9.16 13.03
C ALA A 121 -12.00 -9.90 14.35
N ARG A 122 -12.72 -9.26 15.27
CA ARG A 122 -13.15 -9.87 16.54
C ARG A 122 -14.24 -10.92 16.35
N ASP A 123 -15.30 -10.58 15.61
CA ASP A 123 -16.52 -11.40 15.49
C ASP A 123 -16.39 -12.50 14.42
N ARG A 124 -15.45 -12.33 13.47
CA ARG A 124 -15.09 -13.30 12.42
C ARG A 124 -13.57 -13.27 12.13
N PRO A 125 -12.73 -13.86 12.98
CA PRO A 125 -11.28 -13.83 12.80
C PRO A 125 -10.79 -14.54 11.52
N SER A 126 -11.58 -15.47 10.96
CA SER A 126 -11.27 -16.12 9.68
C SER A 126 -11.70 -15.32 8.45
N TRP A 127 -12.35 -14.17 8.64
CA TRP A 127 -12.74 -13.29 7.54
C TRP A 127 -11.56 -12.42 7.12
N ALA A 128 -11.20 -12.45 5.85
CA ALA A 128 -10.13 -11.60 5.34
C ALA A 128 -10.59 -10.13 5.32
N VAL A 129 -10.13 -9.39 6.33
CA VAL A 129 -10.40 -7.97 6.53
C VAL A 129 -9.41 -7.06 5.81
N ASP A 130 -8.26 -7.61 5.39
CA ASP A 130 -7.17 -6.85 4.75
C ASP A 130 -7.62 -6.20 3.44
N ALA A 131 -8.45 -6.88 2.65
CA ALA A 131 -9.02 -6.32 1.42
C ALA A 131 -9.86 -5.05 1.68
N TYR A 132 -10.51 -4.93 2.84
CA TYR A 132 -11.21 -3.70 3.21
C TYR A 132 -10.26 -2.58 3.64
N ALA A 133 -9.12 -2.94 4.23
CA ALA A 133 -8.07 -1.98 4.59
C ALA A 133 -7.42 -1.41 3.32
N ASP A 134 -7.06 -2.27 2.37
CA ASP A 134 -6.47 -1.87 1.08
C ASP A 134 -7.39 -0.92 0.31
N GLU A 135 -8.68 -1.24 0.21
CA GLU A 135 -9.68 -0.38 -0.45
C GLU A 135 -9.80 0.98 0.24
N ALA A 136 -9.87 1.01 1.58
CA ALA A 136 -9.95 2.26 2.34
C ALA A 136 -8.69 3.12 2.20
N SER A 137 -7.50 2.51 2.22
CA SER A 137 -6.23 3.20 2.03
C SER A 137 -6.13 3.83 0.63
N PHE A 138 -6.63 3.16 -0.39
CA PHE A 138 -6.73 3.74 -1.73
C PHE A 138 -7.59 5.01 -1.73
N TYR A 139 -8.81 4.97 -1.15
CA TYR A 139 -9.69 6.15 -1.10
C TYR A 139 -9.12 7.29 -0.25
N GLN A 140 -8.42 6.97 0.84
CA GLN A 140 -7.76 7.98 1.66
C GLN A 140 -6.61 8.66 0.90
N ALA A 141 -5.78 7.88 0.18
CA ALA A 141 -4.71 8.42 -0.65
C ALA A 141 -5.25 9.32 -1.78
N GLU A 142 -6.33 8.90 -2.43
CA GLU A 142 -6.98 9.69 -3.47
C GLU A 142 -7.60 10.97 -2.91
N THR A 143 -8.20 10.93 -1.72
CA THR A 143 -8.69 12.14 -1.02
C THR A 143 -7.56 13.14 -0.78
N VAL A 144 -6.40 12.68 -0.30
CA VAL A 144 -5.22 13.52 -0.09
C VAL A 144 -4.71 14.11 -1.42
N ARG A 145 -4.68 13.30 -2.50
CA ARG A 145 -4.29 13.78 -3.83
C ARG A 145 -5.20 14.91 -4.31
N ARG A 146 -6.52 14.75 -4.17
CA ARG A 146 -7.53 15.76 -4.55
C ARG A 146 -7.38 17.04 -3.74
N GLN A 147 -7.18 16.93 -2.43
CA GLN A 147 -6.95 18.08 -1.55
C GLN A 147 -5.68 18.86 -1.92
N ARG A 148 -4.58 18.15 -2.20
CA ARG A 148 -3.32 18.79 -2.65
C ARG A 148 -3.51 19.53 -3.97
N ARG A 149 -4.23 18.93 -4.92
CA ARG A 149 -4.54 19.58 -6.20
C ARG A 149 -5.39 20.85 -6.00
N ALA A 150 -6.44 20.76 -5.19
CA ALA A 150 -7.31 21.90 -4.89
C ALA A 150 -6.57 23.04 -4.15
N ALA A 151 -5.54 22.71 -3.36
CA ALA A 151 -4.67 23.72 -2.74
C ALA A 151 -3.73 24.37 -3.77
N ALA A 152 -3.18 23.59 -4.71
CA ALA A 152 -2.31 24.12 -5.76
C ALA A 152 -3.03 25.05 -6.75
N GLU A 153 -4.31 24.81 -7.04
CA GLU A 153 -5.11 25.64 -7.95
C GLU A 153 -5.50 27.02 -7.34
N LYS A 154 -5.26 27.25 -6.05
CA LYS A 154 -5.56 28.51 -5.35
C LYS A 154 -4.39 29.49 -5.30
N HIS A 155 -3.22 29.10 -5.80
CA HIS A 155 -1.98 29.88 -5.80
C HIS A 155 -1.54 30.18 -7.24
#